data_AF-A0A0F9A1P3-F1
#
_entry.id   AF-A0A0F9A1P3-F1
#
_cell.length_a   1.000
_cell.length_b   1.000
_cell.length_c   1.000
_cell.angle_alpha   90.00
_cell.angle_beta   90.00
_cell.angle_gamma   90.00
#
_symmetry.space_group_name_H-M   'P 1'
#
loop_
_entity.id
_entity.type
_entity.pdbx_description
1 polymer ?
#
loop_
_entity_poly.entity_id
_entity_poly.type
_entity_poly.pdbx_seq_one_letter_code
_entity_poly.pdbx_strand_id
1 'polypeptide(L)'
;MFPIRDHNPSGRTPYVTYALMAVNIGVFLSYLSLMSDERALGAFYYTYALLPARLTQGEGYFGLITSQFLHGGWMHLAGNMLFLWIFGDNVEDEMGHGRYLLFYL
;
A
#
# COMPACT_ATOMS: atom_id res chain seq x y z
N MET A 1 24.87 0.34 -3.99
CA MET A 1 24.46 -0.59 -2.91
C MET A 1 22.94 -0.58 -2.86
N PHE A 2 22.27 -1.74 -2.92
CA PHE A 2 20.83 -1.80 -2.67
C PHE A 2 20.58 -1.68 -1.16
N PRO A 3 19.73 -0.74 -0.70
CA PRO A 3 19.40 -0.63 0.71
C PRO A 3 18.51 -1.82 1.09
N ILE A 4 18.92 -2.59 2.10
CA ILE A 4 18.17 -3.77 2.59
C ILE A 4 17.71 -3.60 4.04
N ARG A 5 18.30 -2.64 4.76
CA ARG A 5 18.01 -2.31 6.15
C ARG A 5 18.60 -0.93 6.46
N ASP A 6 18.06 -0.26 7.47
CA ASP A 6 18.70 0.89 8.09
C ASP A 6 19.58 0.50 9.30
N HIS A 7 20.17 1.50 9.96
CA HIS A 7 21.05 1.31 11.11
C HIS A 7 20.33 1.40 12.45
N ASN A 8 19.06 1.82 12.46
CA ASN A 8 18.36 2.12 13.70
C ASN A 8 17.60 0.86 14.16
N PRO A 9 17.97 0.25 15.30
CA PRO A 9 17.36 -0.99 15.74
C PRO A 9 15.94 -0.73 16.28
N SER A 10 14.95 -1.48 15.81
CA SER A 10 13.61 -1.50 16.37
C SER A 10 13.54 -2.37 17.64
N GLY A 11 12.93 -1.84 18.70
CA GLY A 11 12.75 -2.53 19.99
C GLY A 11 11.50 -3.40 20.07
N ARG A 12 10.59 -3.28 19.11
CA ARG A 12 9.28 -3.97 19.05
C ARG A 12 9.11 -4.73 17.75
N THR A 13 8.29 -5.79 17.79
CA THR A 13 7.86 -6.48 16.57
C THR A 13 6.86 -5.62 15.80
N PRO A 14 7.11 -5.31 14.51
CA PRO A 14 6.30 -4.35 13.75
C PRO A 14 5.09 -5.04 13.09
N TYR A 15 4.10 -5.42 13.90
CA TYR A 15 2.92 -6.16 13.44
C TYR A 15 2.11 -5.41 12.38
N VAL A 16 1.97 -4.10 12.51
CA VAL A 16 1.19 -3.28 11.58
C VAL A 16 1.93 -3.19 10.25
N THR A 17 3.25 -3.00 10.27
CA THR A 17 4.07 -3.02 9.05
C THR A 17 3.91 -4.33 8.30
N TYR A 18 3.98 -5.47 9.00
CA TYR A 18 3.78 -6.79 8.37
C TYR A 18 2.36 -6.96 7.84
N ALA A 19 1.34 -6.51 8.58
CA ALA A 19 -0.04 -6.56 8.12
C ALA A 19 -0.25 -5.70 6.86
N LEU A 20 0.28 -4.48 6.84
CA LEU A 20 0.21 -3.59 5.68
C LEU A 20 0.91 -4.21 4.46
N MET A 21 2.10 -4.79 4.64
CA MET A 21 2.78 -5.50 3.56
C MET A 21 1.94 -6.67 3.04
N ALA A 22 1.39 -7.50 3.94
CA ALA A 22 0.55 -8.63 3.56
C ALA A 22 -0.72 -8.19 2.81
N VAL A 23 -1.37 -7.10 3.25
CA VAL A 23 -2.54 -6.54 2.57
C VAL A 23 -2.17 -6.00 1.19
N ASN A 24 -1.08 -5.24 1.06
CA ASN A 24 -0.62 -4.73 -0.24
C ASN A 24 -0.33 -5.86 -1.23
N ILE A 25 0.35 -6.92 -0.78
CA ILE A 25 0.63 -8.10 -1.61
C ILE A 25 -0.68 -8.83 -1.95
N GLY A 26 -1.56 -9.07 -0.98
CA GLY A 26 -2.83 -9.76 -1.19
C GLY A 26 -3.74 -9.02 -2.18
N VAL A 27 -3.85 -7.70 -2.04
CA VAL A 27 -4.60 -6.83 -2.97
C VAL A 27 -3.99 -6.93 -4.36
N PHE A 28 -2.66 -6.79 -4.51
CA PHE A 28 -2.00 -6.92 -5.81
C PHE A 28 -2.29 -8.27 -6.49
N LEU A 29 -2.19 -9.37 -5.75
CA LEU A 29 -2.47 -10.71 -6.27
C LEU A 29 -3.93 -10.88 -6.68
N SER A 30 -4.88 -10.22 -6.00
CA SER A 30 -6.32 -10.35 -6.26
C SER A 30 -6.75 -9.85 -7.64
N TYR A 31 -6.06 -8.84 -8.20
CA TYR A 31 -6.34 -8.30 -9.54
C TYR A 31 -5.24 -8.61 -10.57
N LEU A 32 -4.27 -9.46 -10.22
CA LEU A 32 -3.17 -9.82 -11.12
C LEU A 32 -3.68 -10.43 -12.43
N SER A 33 -4.75 -11.23 -12.39
CA SER A 33 -5.39 -11.80 -13.57
C SER A 33 -6.06 -10.77 -14.48
N LEU A 34 -6.42 -9.59 -13.94
CA LEU A 34 -7.00 -8.50 -14.72
C LEU A 34 -5.93 -7.74 -15.52
N MET A 35 -4.65 -7.87 -15.17
CA MET A 35 -3.59 -7.10 -15.83
C MET A 35 -3.40 -7.43 -17.32
N SER A 36 -3.88 -8.60 -17.78
CA SER A 36 -3.88 -8.96 -19.20
C SER A 36 -5.13 -8.50 -19.96
N ASP A 37 -6.12 -7.91 -19.29
CA ASP A 37 -7.35 -7.37 -19.88
C ASP A 37 -7.51 -5.90 -19.50
N GLU A 38 -7.13 -5.00 -20.41
CA GLU A 38 -7.18 -3.55 -20.19
C GLU A 38 -8.56 -3.04 -19.83
N ARG A 39 -9.63 -3.65 -20.37
CA ARG A 39 -11.00 -3.22 -20.10
C ARG A 39 -11.43 -3.63 -18.70
N ALA A 40 -11.14 -4.87 -18.30
CA ALA A 40 -11.44 -5.35 -16.95
C ALA A 40 -10.62 -4.59 -15.90
N LEU A 41 -9.32 -4.35 -16.17
CA LEU A 41 -8.46 -3.56 -15.31
C LEU A 41 -8.94 -2.11 -15.18
N GLY A 42 -9.37 -1.49 -16.28
CA GLY A 42 -9.94 -0.15 -16.29
C GLY A 42 -11.20 -0.05 -15.42
N ALA A 43 -12.10 -1.03 -15.50
CA ALA A 43 -13.30 -1.08 -14.65
C ALA A 43 -12.95 -1.26 -13.16
N PHE A 44 -11.95 -2.09 -12.87
CA PHE A 44 -11.43 -2.27 -11.51
C PHE A 44 -10.85 -0.97 -10.95
N TYR A 45 -9.97 -0.29 -11.70
CA TYR A 45 -9.41 1.00 -11.28
C TYR A 45 -10.47 2.10 -11.19
N TYR A 46 -11.45 2.14 -12.08
CA TYR A 46 -12.55 3.10 -11.96
C TYR A 46 -13.26 2.97 -10.61
N THR A 47 -13.34 1.76 -10.05
CA THR A 47 -14.00 1.47 -8.77
C THR A 47 -13.11 1.72 -7.55
N TYR A 48 -11.85 1.29 -7.59
CA TYR A 48 -10.97 1.23 -6.40
C TYR A 48 -9.83 2.26 -6.39
N ALA A 49 -9.50 2.89 -7.53
CA ALA A 49 -8.49 3.93 -7.55
C ALA A 49 -9.10 5.30 -7.24
N LEU A 50 -8.25 6.22 -6.78
CA LEU A 50 -8.65 7.61 -6.58
C LEU A 50 -8.63 8.35 -7.93
N LEU A 51 -9.81 8.64 -8.47
CA LEU A 51 -9.97 9.43 -9.69
C LEU A 51 -10.45 10.84 -9.30
N PRO A 52 -9.61 11.89 -9.45
CA PRO A 52 -9.98 13.25 -9.05
C PRO A 52 -11.29 13.74 -9.69
N ALA A 53 -11.54 13.38 -10.94
CA ALA A 53 -12.77 13.75 -11.64
C ALA A 53 -14.04 13.15 -10.99
N ARG A 54 -13.95 11.98 -10.35
CA ARG A 54 -15.07 11.38 -9.61
C ARG A 54 -15.23 12.05 -8.26
N LEU A 55 -14.10 12.27 -7.57
CA LEU A 55 -14.10 12.91 -6.26
C LEU A 55 -14.72 14.31 -6.30
N THR A 56 -14.39 15.11 -7.32
CA THR A 56 -14.95 16.46 -7.48
C THR A 56 -16.45 16.46 -7.83
N GLN A 57 -16.96 15.34 -8.33
CA GLN A 57 -18.39 15.14 -8.60
C GLN A 57 -19.14 14.54 -7.40
N GLY A 58 -18.46 14.34 -6.27
CA GLY A 58 -19.06 13.74 -5.08
C GLY A 58 -19.19 12.22 -5.14
N GLU A 59 -18.40 11.56 -5.98
CA GLU A 59 -18.34 10.10 -6.11
C GLU A 59 -16.96 9.55 -5.76
N GLY A 60 -16.83 8.22 -5.66
CA GLY A 60 -15.53 7.56 -5.63
C GLY A 60 -14.73 7.80 -4.34
N TYR A 61 -15.37 8.23 -3.25
CA TYR A 61 -14.74 8.43 -1.94
C TYR A 61 -14.00 7.20 -1.42
N PHE A 62 -14.46 6.00 -1.80
CA PHE A 62 -13.80 4.75 -1.44
C PHE A 62 -12.34 4.71 -1.91
N GLY A 63 -12.05 5.34 -3.06
CA GLY A 63 -10.71 5.48 -3.60
C GLY A 63 -9.72 6.20 -2.68
N LEU A 64 -10.17 7.02 -1.71
CA LEU A 64 -9.27 7.71 -0.76
C LEU A 64 -8.46 6.72 0.10
N ILE A 65 -9.06 5.57 0.42
CA ILE A 65 -8.41 4.52 1.20
C ILE A 65 -7.89 3.43 0.28
N THR A 66 -8.72 2.93 -0.65
CA THR A 66 -8.32 1.76 -1.45
C THR A 66 -7.18 2.05 -2.41
N SER A 67 -7.00 3.29 -2.87
CA SER A 67 -5.89 3.62 -3.77
C SER A 67 -4.52 3.42 -3.12
N GLN A 68 -4.43 3.51 -1.79
CA GLN A 68 -3.17 3.32 -1.05
C GLN A 68 -2.61 1.91 -1.23
N PHE A 69 -3.45 0.93 -1.57
CA PHE A 69 -3.07 -0.49 -1.72
C PHE A 69 -2.89 -0.93 -3.18
N LEU A 70 -3.18 -0.07 -4.16
CA LEU A 70 -3.09 -0.41 -5.58
C LEU A 70 -1.69 -0.15 -6.15
N HIS A 71 -1.16 -1.13 -6.88
CA HIS A 71 0.16 -1.08 -7.49
C HIS A 71 0.13 -1.39 -8.99
N GLY A 72 0.65 -0.47 -9.81
CA GLY A 72 0.69 -0.63 -11.28
C GLY A 72 1.62 -1.71 -11.84
N GLY A 73 2.29 -2.51 -11.01
CA GLY A 73 3.14 -3.62 -11.47
C GLY A 73 4.13 -4.11 -10.42
N TRP A 74 4.86 -5.19 -10.76
CA TRP A 74 5.78 -5.87 -9.85
C TRP A 74 6.87 -4.96 -9.29
N MET A 75 7.52 -4.14 -10.12
CA MET A 75 8.56 -3.22 -9.65
C MET A 75 8.01 -2.14 -8.72
N HIS A 76 6.80 -1.67 -8.98
CA HIS A 76 6.15 -0.69 -8.11
C HIS A 76 5.81 -1.31 -6.74
N LEU A 77 5.25 -2.53 -6.72
CA LEU A 77 5.00 -3.26 -5.47
C LEU A 77 6.30 -3.55 -4.71
N ALA A 78 7.29 -4.13 -5.38
CA ALA A 78 8.55 -4.50 -4.75
C ALA A 78 9.28 -3.29 -4.15
N GLY A 79 9.28 -2.15 -4.85
CA GLY A 79 9.81 -0.89 -4.35
C GLY A 79 9.11 -0.46 -3.06
N ASN A 80 7.78 -0.38 -3.05
CA ASN A 80 7.03 0.02 -1.85
C ASN A 80 7.22 -0.94 -0.67
N MET A 81 7.24 -2.26 -0.94
CA MET A 81 7.47 -3.26 0.12
C MET A 81 8.88 -3.14 0.70
N LEU A 82 9.88 -2.81 -0.12
CA LEU A 82 11.23 -2.54 0.36
C LEU A 82 11.27 -1.30 1.25
N PHE A 83 10.58 -0.21 0.90
CA PHE A 83 10.49 0.98 1.75
C PHE A 83 9.77 0.69 3.08
N LEU A 84 8.63 -0.01 3.04
CA LEU A 84 7.94 -0.43 4.26
C LEU A 84 8.80 -1.35 5.13
N TRP A 85 9.55 -2.26 4.51
CA TRP A 85 10.47 -3.15 5.23
C TRP A 85 11.62 -2.42 5.91
N ILE A 86 12.18 -1.38 5.28
CA ILE A 86 13.35 -0.66 5.80
C ILE A 86 12.97 0.36 6.86
N PHE A 87 11.82 1.03 6.72
CA PHE A 87 11.45 2.18 7.54
C PHE A 87 10.21 1.96 8.41
N GLY A 88 9.33 1.04 8.04
CA GLY A 88 8.05 0.84 8.71
C GLY A 88 8.21 0.41 10.16
N ASP A 89 9.18 -0.47 10.44
CA ASP A 89 9.44 -0.96 11.80
C ASP A 89 9.87 0.17 12.74
N ASN A 90 10.69 1.10 12.26
CA ASN A 90 11.18 2.22 13.05
C ASN A 90 10.12 3.27 13.32
N VAL A 91 9.26 3.54 12.32
CA VAL A 91 8.12 4.44 12.51
C VAL A 91 7.09 3.82 13.46
N GLU A 92 6.84 2.52 13.32
CA GLU A 92 5.92 1.79 14.19
C GLU A 92 6.41 1.69 15.64
N ASP A 93 7.72 1.51 15.85
CA ASP A 93 8.31 1.47 17.18
C ASP A 93 8.17 2.81 17.92
N GLU A 94 8.40 3.92 17.20
CA GLU A 94 8.32 5.28 17.75
C GLU A 94 6.87 5.73 18.01
N MET A 95 5.96 5.45 17.08
CA MET A 95 4.56 5.90 17.19
C MET A 95 3.68 4.92 18.01
N GLY A 96 4.06 3.64 18.04
CA GLY A 96 3.21 2.53 18.46
C GLY A 96 2.19 2.12 17.39
N HIS A 97 1.74 0.85 17.45
CA HIS A 97 0.90 0.21 16.44
C HIS A 97 -0.30 1.05 15.97
N GLY A 98 -1.14 1.53 16.90
CA GLY A 98 -2.39 2.21 16.55
C GLY A 98 -2.20 3.59 15.92
N ARG A 99 -1.25 4.38 16.43
CA ARG A 99 -0.94 5.71 15.86
C ARG A 99 -0.27 5.58 14.51
N TYR A 100 0.60 4.58 14.35
CA TYR A 100 1.21 4.28 13.06
C TYR A 100 0.15 3.88 12.02
N LEU A 101 -0.79 2.99 12.37
CA LEU A 101 -1.88 2.60 11.47
C LEU A 101 -2.74 3.81 11.06
N LEU A 102 -3.12 4.66 12.02
CA LEU A 102 -3.90 5.88 11.72
C LEU A 102 -3.10 6.90 10.89
N PHE A 103 -1.79 6.95 11.05
CA PHE A 103 -0.94 7.81 10.25
C PHE A 103 -0.80 7.30 8.81
N TYR A 104 -0.78 5.98 8.64
CA TYR A 104 -0.69 5.37 7.31
C TYR A 104 -1.98 5.54 6.50
N LEU A 105 -3.14 5.37 7.14
CA LEU A 105 -4.47 5.42 6.51
C LEU A 105 -5.00 6.85 6.35
#